data_AF-A0A9W8PRV4-F1
#
_entry.id   AF-A0A9W8PRV4-F1
#
_cell.length_a   1.000
_cell.length_b   1.000
_cell.length_c   1.000
_cell.angle_alpha   90.00
_cell.angle_beta   90.00
_cell.angle_gamma   90.00
#
_symmetry.space_group_name_H-M   'P 1'
#
loop_
_entity.id
_entity.type
_entity.pdbx_description
1 polymer ?
#
loop_
_entity_poly.entity_id
_entity_poly.type
_entity_poly.pdbx_seq_one_letter_code
_entity_poly.pdbx_strand_id
1 'polypeptide(L)'
;MASNMVVFDPSEVRFDDIDQRRKIIQSHYEAIGWTNEELNHKLRQRVIEDLCNMFNNRPEGFLKVGHVLFEYLVDQGIWNEVIKRREEMELPAIEWPWTRGPGGDDDSMGISATYHEWRKRNGHELPKDEKPQTVPHGTKDQSRIRTRATGGSAAAIAKSRASDKAFANHMAEQLVLKIKMAKMMKDTFNTLDLAMNNKSAAARVVFDEEVASIKAVTAKKRNPPMSLAEGSATPILPDPVTLPVRVIPGCYIDPKLIKAEPAPWDLRVRVWNTIMGQGIYQAPCIGPFEVAVPTWLNLHGLIWGRNGRLYVELRSSLPRFLSVDWISNWGKPKSLVVGFNDEEASKTHRHWQDLAMLYEVYAGTCTTLLESLTLSNWRRLFCIRRRQSPTAFIHFLSDRRKYDTTEAEALKRCSEEEVWTPQIYAILNQHSASAIEEPLRAWICREDGNKLRRATLATKVWVVIAASNQNTIQIFQALEWEHNFISSLSQETNTEAPK
;
A
#
# COMPACT_ATOMS: atom_id res chain seq x y z
N MET A 1 -34.88 16.52 34.02
CA MET A 1 -34.02 17.58 34.56
C MET A 1 -32.69 17.50 33.83
N ALA A 2 -32.43 18.40 32.87
CA ALA A 2 -31.13 18.48 32.22
C ALA A 2 -30.17 19.12 33.23
N SER A 3 -29.32 18.31 33.85
CA SER A 3 -28.26 18.82 34.73
C SER A 3 -27.41 19.79 33.90
N ASN A 4 -27.13 20.97 34.43
CA ASN A 4 -26.18 21.92 33.84
C ASN A 4 -24.81 21.23 33.78
N MET A 5 -24.54 20.54 32.68
CA MET A 5 -23.25 19.94 32.41
C MET A 5 -22.26 21.09 32.30
N VAL A 6 -21.38 21.24 33.28
CA VAL A 6 -20.29 22.21 33.22
C VAL A 6 -19.43 21.79 32.03
N VAL A 7 -19.57 22.53 30.94
CA VAL A 7 -18.77 22.34 29.73
C VAL A 7 -17.36 22.81 30.07
N PHE A 8 -16.53 21.90 30.56
CA PHE A 8 -15.10 22.14 30.71
C PHE A 8 -14.51 22.33 29.33
N ASP A 9 -13.85 23.47 29.09
CA ASP A 9 -13.06 23.67 27.88
C ASP A 9 -11.78 22.83 28.00
N PRO A 10 -11.66 21.73 27.22
CA PRO A 10 -10.51 20.84 27.36
C PRO A 10 -9.20 21.47 26.85
N SER A 11 -9.30 22.56 26.08
CA SER A 11 -8.13 23.26 25.52
C SER A 11 -7.31 24.02 26.56
N GLU A 12 -7.91 24.31 27.74
CA GLU A 12 -7.22 24.95 28.86
C GLU A 12 -6.42 23.96 29.72
N VAL A 13 -6.69 22.65 29.59
CA VAL A 13 -5.99 21.61 30.35
C VAL A 13 -4.71 21.20 29.62
N ARG A 14 -3.56 21.31 30.31
CA ARG A 14 -2.30 20.85 29.74
C ARG A 14 -2.28 19.34 29.56
N PHE A 15 -1.62 18.87 28.49
CA PHE A 15 -1.54 17.44 28.18
C PHE A 15 -0.76 16.63 29.22
N ASP A 16 0.01 17.26 30.12
CA ASP A 16 0.79 16.60 31.17
C ASP A 16 0.06 16.55 32.52
N ASP A 17 -1.08 17.27 32.66
CA ASP A 17 -1.93 17.20 33.85
C ASP A 17 -2.85 15.97 33.82
N ILE A 18 -2.31 14.83 34.26
CA ILE A 18 -2.98 13.52 34.20
C ILE A 18 -4.33 13.55 34.92
N ASP A 19 -4.41 14.22 36.07
CA ASP A 19 -5.62 14.23 36.88
C ASP A 19 -6.73 15.06 36.22
N GLN A 20 -6.41 16.22 35.65
CA GLN A 20 -7.40 17.03 34.95
C GLN A 20 -7.89 16.36 33.66
N ARG A 21 -7.00 15.71 32.90
CA ARG A 21 -7.43 14.94 31.70
C ARG A 21 -8.43 13.86 32.08
N ARG A 22 -8.14 13.08 33.12
CA ARG A 22 -9.03 12.01 33.58
C ARG A 22 -10.37 12.53 34.11
N LYS A 23 -10.40 13.69 34.76
CA LYS A 23 -11.67 14.34 35.16
C LYS A 23 -12.53 14.71 33.96
N ILE A 24 -11.93 15.20 32.87
CA ILE A 24 -12.64 15.49 31.62
C ILE A 24 -13.16 14.20 30.98
N ILE A 25 -12.33 13.15 30.91
CA ILE A 25 -12.76 11.85 30.36
C ILE A 25 -13.93 11.29 31.20
N GLN A 26 -13.85 11.40 32.52
CA GLN A 26 -14.89 10.96 33.45
C GLN A 26 -16.21 11.73 33.27
N SER A 27 -16.15 13.05 33.07
CA SER A 27 -17.38 13.82 32.81
C SER A 27 -18.06 13.42 31.50
N HIS A 28 -17.29 13.01 30.49
CA HIS A 28 -17.84 12.45 29.26
C HIS A 28 -18.43 11.04 29.44
N TYR A 29 -17.85 10.20 30.30
CA TYR A 29 -18.47 8.93 30.71
C TYR A 29 -19.83 9.15 31.36
N GLU A 30 -19.92 10.09 32.29
CA GLU A 30 -21.16 10.43 32.96
C GLU A 30 -22.21 10.98 31.99
N ALA A 31 -21.80 11.79 31.02
CA ALA A 31 -22.69 12.35 30.00
C ALA A 31 -23.37 11.29 29.11
N ILE A 32 -22.71 10.15 28.87
CA ILE A 32 -23.27 9.04 28.09
C ILE A 32 -23.92 7.96 28.97
N GLY A 33 -24.07 8.23 30.28
CA GLY A 33 -24.68 7.29 31.24
C GLY A 33 -23.78 6.11 31.60
N TRP A 34 -22.48 6.19 31.33
CA TRP A 34 -21.53 5.12 31.62
C TRP A 34 -20.83 5.34 32.96
N THR A 35 -21.56 5.07 34.03
CA THR A 35 -21.10 5.28 35.41
C THR A 35 -20.60 4.00 36.10
N ASN A 36 -20.53 2.87 35.40
CA ASN A 36 -20.08 1.60 35.97
C ASN A 36 -18.55 1.59 36.16
N GLU A 37 -18.11 1.81 37.40
CA GLU A 37 -16.69 1.84 37.79
C GLU A 37 -15.94 0.55 37.46
N GLU A 38 -16.59 -0.62 37.60
CA GLU A 38 -15.96 -1.92 37.29
C GLU A 38 -15.68 -2.06 35.80
N LEU A 39 -16.61 -1.64 34.94
CA LEU A 39 -16.41 -1.62 33.49
C LEU A 39 -15.33 -0.62 33.08
N ASN A 40 -15.26 0.55 33.72
CA ASN A 40 -14.23 1.54 33.47
C ASN A 40 -12.84 1.02 33.87
N HIS A 41 -12.75 0.33 35.01
CA HIS A 41 -11.53 -0.33 35.45
C HIS A 41 -11.09 -1.42 34.47
N LYS A 42 -12.00 -2.30 34.03
CA LYS A 42 -11.71 -3.36 33.05
C LYS A 42 -11.28 -2.79 31.70
N LEU A 43 -11.92 -1.73 31.23
CA LEU A 43 -11.54 -1.04 30.01
C LEU A 43 -10.13 -0.47 30.12
N ARG A 44 -9.83 0.24 31.22
CA ARG A 44 -8.49 0.80 31.46
C ARG A 44 -7.43 -0.30 31.49
N GLN A 45 -7.66 -1.41 32.18
CA GLN A 45 -6.74 -2.55 32.22
C GLN A 45 -6.48 -3.13 30.82
N ARG A 46 -7.53 -3.31 30.02
CA ARG A 46 -7.40 -3.76 28.62
C ARG A 46 -6.55 -2.80 27.78
N VAL A 47 -6.83 -1.49 27.85
CA VAL A 47 -6.04 -0.48 27.11
C VAL A 47 -4.58 -0.50 27.55
N ILE A 48 -4.31 -0.62 28.86
CA ILE A 48 -2.95 -0.77 29.39
C ILE A 48 -2.28 -2.00 28.79
N GLU A 49 -2.95 -3.15 28.79
CA GLU A 49 -2.42 -4.42 28.25
C GLU A 49 -2.11 -4.30 26.74
N ASP A 50 -3.02 -3.73 25.96
CA ASP A 50 -2.85 -3.51 24.52
C ASP A 50 -1.66 -2.59 24.22
N LEU A 51 -1.52 -1.49 24.97
CA LEU A 51 -0.39 -0.57 24.84
C LEU A 51 0.93 -1.23 25.24
N CYS A 52 0.95 -2.00 26.33
CA CYS A 52 2.16 -2.71 26.76
C CYS A 52 2.62 -3.72 25.71
N ASN A 53 1.69 -4.50 25.15
CA ASN A 53 1.96 -5.41 24.04
C ASN A 53 2.50 -4.67 22.81
N MET A 54 1.90 -3.54 22.46
CA MET A 54 2.31 -2.71 21.33
C MET A 54 3.73 -2.15 21.50
N PHE A 55 4.11 -1.69 22.70
CA PHE A 55 5.47 -1.23 22.98
C PHE A 55 6.50 -2.36 22.96
N ASN A 56 6.13 -3.53 23.48
CA ASN A 56 7.03 -4.69 23.54
C ASN A 56 7.26 -5.32 22.16
N ASN A 57 6.23 -5.38 21.30
CA ASN A 57 6.29 -6.04 19.99
C ASN A 57 6.95 -5.21 18.88
N ARG A 58 7.44 -4.00 19.16
CA ARG A 58 8.23 -3.25 18.18
C ARG A 58 9.56 -3.97 17.89
N PRO A 59 10.11 -3.88 16.66
CA PRO A 59 11.32 -4.62 16.27
C PRO A 59 12.53 -4.42 17.18
N GLU A 60 12.64 -3.23 17.77
CA GLU A 60 13.71 -2.86 18.71
C GLU A 60 13.33 -3.06 20.18
N GLY A 61 12.02 -3.23 20.48
CA GLY A 61 11.45 -3.31 21.82
C GLY A 61 11.70 -2.04 22.66
N PHE A 62 10.65 -1.35 23.11
CA PHE A 62 10.88 -0.25 24.06
C PHE A 62 11.24 -0.79 25.44
N LEU A 63 12.51 -0.66 25.82
CA LEU A 63 12.97 -1.00 27.18
C LEU A 63 12.41 -0.05 28.23
N LYS A 64 12.25 1.24 27.88
CA LYS A 64 11.65 2.28 28.74
C LYS A 64 10.62 3.10 27.96
N VAL A 65 9.57 3.52 28.67
CA VAL A 65 8.54 4.45 28.16
C VAL A 65 8.33 5.50 29.26
N GLY A 66 8.35 6.78 28.90
CA GLY A 66 8.11 7.87 29.84
C GLY A 66 6.71 7.80 30.47
N HIS A 67 6.59 8.15 31.75
CA HIS A 67 5.33 8.05 32.49
C HIS A 67 4.22 8.92 31.88
N VAL A 68 4.55 10.17 31.51
CA VAL A 68 3.58 11.10 30.90
C VAL A 68 3.07 10.57 29.56
N LEU A 69 3.98 10.11 28.70
CA LEU A 69 3.62 9.52 27.41
C LEU A 69 2.74 8.28 27.56
N PHE A 70 3.11 7.38 28.48
CA PHE A 70 2.33 6.18 28.73
C PHE A 70 0.91 6.52 29.17
N GLU A 71 0.75 7.38 30.18
CA GLU A 71 -0.57 7.76 30.69
C GLU A 71 -1.40 8.54 29.67
N TYR A 72 -0.76 9.42 28.89
CA TYR A 72 -1.41 10.13 27.79
C TYR A 72 -2.00 9.15 26.76
N LEU A 73 -1.25 8.12 26.36
CA LEU A 73 -1.73 7.13 25.40
C LEU A 73 -2.82 6.22 25.98
N VAL A 74 -2.75 5.90 27.28
CA VAL A 74 -3.84 5.16 27.95
C VAL A 74 -5.12 6.02 27.95
N ASP A 75 -5.03 7.28 28.34
CA ASP A 75 -6.16 8.21 28.37
C ASP A 75 -6.76 8.40 26.96
N GLN A 76 -5.93 8.46 25.92
CA GLN A 76 -6.37 8.54 24.52
C GLN A 76 -7.06 7.25 24.05
N GLY A 77 -6.55 6.07 24.42
CA GLY A 77 -7.21 4.80 24.11
C GLY A 77 -8.58 4.68 24.78
N ILE A 78 -8.69 5.14 26.03
CA ILE A 78 -9.95 5.25 26.78
C ILE A 78 -10.91 6.23 26.08
N TRP A 79 -10.42 7.37 25.60
CA TRP A 79 -11.23 8.34 24.86
C TRP A 79 -11.80 7.78 23.55
N ASN A 80 -11.01 7.05 22.78
CA ASN A 80 -11.49 6.43 21.53
C ASN A 80 -12.68 5.49 21.79
N GLU A 81 -12.68 4.78 22.92
CA GLU A 81 -13.80 3.92 23.32
C GLU A 81 -15.04 4.73 23.75
N VAL A 82 -14.85 5.92 24.34
CA VAL A 82 -15.94 6.87 24.61
C VAL A 82 -16.55 7.37 23.31
N ILE A 83 -15.73 7.78 22.35
CA ILE A 83 -16.21 8.29 21.04
C ILE A 83 -16.97 7.22 20.27
N LYS A 84 -16.41 6.00 20.19
CA LYS A 84 -17.08 4.88 19.55
C LYS A 84 -18.49 4.64 20.11
N ARG A 85 -18.66 4.68 21.44
CA ARG A 85 -19.99 4.53 22.04
C ARG A 85 -20.91 5.72 21.79
N ARG A 86 -20.36 6.94 21.73
CA ARG A 86 -21.15 8.12 21.33
C ARG A 86 -21.69 7.97 19.91
N GLU A 87 -20.87 7.47 19.00
CA GLU A 87 -21.29 7.17 17.63
C GLU A 87 -22.40 6.10 17.60
N GLU A 88 -22.26 5.03 18.40
CA GLU A 88 -23.31 4.00 18.56
C GLU A 88 -24.63 4.57 19.11
N MET A 89 -24.58 5.68 19.85
CA MET A 89 -25.74 6.39 20.39
C MET A 89 -26.19 7.59 19.53
N GLU A 90 -25.65 7.73 18.31
CA GLU A 90 -25.93 8.86 17.39
C GLU A 90 -25.63 10.24 18.00
N LEU A 91 -24.74 10.31 19.00
CA LEU A 91 -24.28 11.56 19.58
C LEU A 91 -23.14 12.15 18.74
N PRO A 92 -23.00 13.49 18.66
CA PRO A 92 -21.91 14.13 17.94
C PRO A 92 -20.54 13.62 18.42
N ALA A 93 -19.68 13.26 17.48
CA ALA A 93 -18.29 12.92 17.74
C ALA A 93 -17.56 14.15 18.31
N ILE A 94 -16.72 13.92 19.33
CA ILE A 94 -15.85 14.96 19.89
C ILE A 94 -14.41 14.57 19.64
N GLU A 95 -13.65 15.49 19.09
CA GLU A 95 -12.24 15.27 18.82
C GLU A 95 -11.42 15.19 20.12
N TRP A 96 -10.34 14.41 20.09
CA TRP A 96 -9.38 14.38 21.18
C TRP A 96 -8.74 15.77 21.34
N PRO A 97 -8.90 16.44 22.49
CA PRO A 97 -8.60 17.87 22.58
C PRO A 97 -7.11 18.19 22.65
N TRP A 98 -6.28 17.23 23.09
CA TRP A 98 -4.84 17.43 23.26
C TRP A 98 -4.07 17.07 21.99
N THR A 99 -4.20 17.88 20.94
CA THR A 99 -3.56 17.62 19.64
C THR A 99 -2.02 17.60 19.67
N ARG A 100 -1.40 18.25 20.65
CA ARG A 100 0.05 18.15 20.94
C ARG A 100 0.26 17.29 22.18
N GLY A 101 0.68 16.04 21.97
CA GLY A 101 1.05 15.12 23.03
C GLY A 101 2.50 15.27 23.51
N PRO A 102 2.89 14.53 24.56
CA PRO A 102 4.27 14.44 25.01
C PRO A 102 5.19 13.88 23.91
N GLY A 103 6.47 14.25 23.98
CA GLY A 103 7.51 13.70 23.10
C GLY A 103 7.69 12.19 23.32
N GLY A 104 8.17 11.47 22.30
CA GLY A 104 8.49 10.04 22.42
C GLY A 104 9.60 9.75 23.43
N ASP A 105 10.43 10.74 23.69
CA ASP A 105 11.58 10.79 24.60
C ASP A 105 11.30 11.56 25.90
N ASP A 106 10.05 11.95 26.15
CA ASP A 106 9.67 12.69 27.36
C ASP A 106 9.70 11.80 28.60
N ASP A 107 10.79 11.91 29.36
CA ASP A 107 11.00 11.28 30.66
C ASP A 107 10.91 12.29 31.82
N SER A 108 10.22 13.43 31.63
CA SER A 108 10.10 14.50 32.63
C SER A 108 9.52 14.04 33.98
N MET A 109 8.69 13.00 33.98
CA MET A 109 8.16 12.35 35.20
C MET A 109 8.74 10.93 35.41
N GLY A 110 9.88 10.63 34.80
CA GLY A 110 10.52 9.32 34.87
C GLY A 110 9.85 8.26 33.99
N ILE A 111 10.26 7.01 34.21
CA ILE A 111 9.78 5.84 33.48
C ILE A 111 8.40 5.41 34.03
N SER A 112 7.48 5.00 33.16
CA SER A 112 6.18 4.45 33.54
C SER A 112 6.33 3.22 34.44
N ALA A 113 5.96 3.36 35.72
CA ALA A 113 5.91 2.26 36.67
C ALA A 113 4.99 1.13 36.19
N THR A 114 3.84 1.47 35.61
CA THR A 114 2.87 0.51 35.06
C THR A 114 3.49 -0.38 33.98
N TYR A 115 4.17 0.22 32.99
CA TYR A 115 4.81 -0.55 31.93
C TYR A 115 6.00 -1.37 32.45
N HIS A 116 6.77 -0.80 33.38
CA HIS A 116 7.88 -1.50 34.01
C HIS A 116 7.42 -2.74 34.80
N GLU A 117 6.37 -2.62 35.61
CA GLU A 117 5.76 -3.74 36.33
C GLU A 117 5.16 -4.77 35.37
N TRP A 118 4.52 -4.34 34.30
CA TRP A 118 3.99 -5.23 33.27
C TRP A 118 5.12 -6.06 32.61
N ARG A 119 6.25 -5.43 32.25
CA ARG A 119 7.42 -6.14 31.70
C ARG A 119 7.95 -7.17 32.69
N LYS A 120 8.08 -6.79 33.96
CA LYS A 120 8.52 -7.68 35.04
C LYS A 120 7.60 -8.89 35.21
N ARG A 121 6.28 -8.68 35.21
CA ARG A 121 5.27 -9.75 35.34
C ARG A 121 5.30 -10.73 34.17
N ASN A 122 5.62 -10.25 32.97
CA ASN A 122 5.66 -11.06 31.74
C ASN A 122 7.05 -11.62 31.41
N GLY A 123 8.04 -11.48 32.31
CA GLY A 123 9.39 -12.04 32.13
C GLY A 123 10.21 -11.35 31.03
N HIS A 124 9.88 -10.11 30.69
CA HIS A 124 10.65 -9.32 29.71
C HIS A 124 11.86 -8.65 30.36
N GLU A 125 12.90 -8.41 29.56
CA GLU A 125 14.11 -7.71 30.04
C GLU A 125 13.76 -6.33 30.59
N LEU A 126 14.29 -6.00 31.76
CA LEU A 126 14.19 -4.67 32.37
C LEU A 126 15.43 -3.84 31.99
N PRO A 127 15.31 -2.51 31.94
CA PRO A 127 16.47 -1.63 31.81
C PRO A 127 17.53 -2.00 32.86
N LYS A 128 18.78 -2.22 32.44
CA LYS A 128 19.88 -2.49 33.38
C LYS A 128 20.13 -1.23 34.19
N ASP A 129 19.66 -1.23 35.44
CA ASP A 129 19.76 -0.18 36.46
C ASP A 129 20.65 1.02 36.07
N GLU A 130 20.05 2.05 35.47
CA GLU A 130 20.50 3.41 35.74
C GLU A 130 20.09 3.67 37.19
N LYS A 131 21.09 3.78 38.08
CA LYS A 131 20.87 4.07 39.52
C LYS A 131 19.77 5.13 39.66
N PRO A 132 18.76 4.91 40.53
CA PRO A 132 17.64 5.84 40.68
C PRO A 132 18.17 7.26 40.86
N GLN A 133 17.91 8.14 39.89
CA GLN A 133 18.07 9.56 40.11
C GLN A 133 16.97 9.97 41.10
N THR A 134 17.30 9.90 42.39
CA THR A 134 16.63 10.69 43.41
C THR A 134 16.72 12.14 42.97
N VAL A 135 15.59 12.71 42.58
CA VAL A 135 15.43 14.08 42.08
C VAL A 135 16.11 15.06 43.04
N PRO A 136 17.25 15.68 42.68
CA PRO A 136 17.83 16.75 43.47
C PRO A 136 17.19 18.06 43.02
N HIS A 137 16.47 18.73 43.92
CA HIS A 137 16.27 20.17 43.81
C HIS A 137 17.65 20.87 43.89
N GLY A 138 18.15 21.42 42.78
CA GLY A 138 19.42 22.16 42.79
C GLY A 138 19.84 22.76 41.46
N THR A 139 20.13 24.05 41.48
CA THR A 139 20.40 25.03 40.41
C THR A 139 21.69 24.84 39.57
N LYS A 140 21.56 25.17 38.26
CA LYS A 140 22.52 25.66 37.24
C LYS A 140 24.03 25.68 37.57
N ASP A 141 24.87 25.15 36.66
CA ASP A 141 25.94 25.94 35.99
C ASP A 141 26.52 25.22 34.74
N GLN A 142 26.76 25.95 33.65
CA GLN A 142 27.38 25.49 32.40
C GLN A 142 28.53 26.42 32.03
N SER A 143 29.78 25.91 32.00
CA SER A 143 30.80 26.35 31.04
C SER A 143 32.09 25.52 31.12
N ARG A 144 32.53 24.94 30.00
CA ARG A 144 33.89 25.16 29.44
C ARG A 144 34.13 24.43 28.12
N ILE A 145 34.46 25.21 27.10
CA ILE A 145 35.11 24.84 25.84
C ILE A 145 36.63 24.82 26.05
N ARG A 146 37.36 23.91 25.38
CA ARG A 146 38.76 24.15 25.00
C ARG A 146 39.19 23.43 23.72
N THR A 147 39.79 24.22 22.84
CA THR A 147 40.37 23.96 21.51
C THR A 147 41.68 23.16 21.57
N ARG A 148 41.99 22.36 20.53
CA ARG A 148 43.32 21.75 20.33
C ARG A 148 43.77 21.84 18.87
N ALA A 149 45.00 22.32 18.68
CA ALA A 149 45.66 22.54 17.41
C ALA A 149 46.49 21.33 16.95
N THR A 150 46.77 21.35 15.64
CA THR A 150 47.26 20.34 14.70
C THR A 150 48.79 20.17 14.69
N GLY A 151 49.25 18.93 14.43
CA GLY A 151 50.62 18.60 14.06
C GLY A 151 50.70 17.19 13.46
N GLY A 152 50.71 17.09 12.12
CA GLY A 152 50.74 15.81 11.38
C GLY A 152 52.15 15.36 11.03
N SER A 153 52.54 14.17 11.46
CA SER A 153 53.87 13.55 11.26
C SER A 153 53.98 12.81 9.91
N ALA A 154 55.21 12.74 9.38
CA ALA A 154 55.59 12.11 8.10
C ALA A 154 55.13 10.64 7.92
N ALA A 155 54.84 9.93 9.00
CA ALA A 155 54.26 8.58 8.95
C ALA A 155 52.84 8.55 8.33
N ALA A 156 52.07 9.64 8.44
CA ALA A 156 50.75 9.76 7.83
C ALA A 156 50.82 9.87 6.29
N ILE A 157 51.88 10.49 5.77
CA ILE A 157 52.09 10.68 4.33
C ILE A 157 52.48 9.36 3.65
N ALA A 158 53.24 8.50 4.33
CA ALA A 158 53.58 7.16 3.80
C ALA A 158 52.37 6.22 3.73
N LYS A 159 51.45 6.28 4.71
CA LYS A 159 50.21 5.50 4.71
C LYS A 159 49.24 5.93 3.59
N SER A 160 49.20 7.22 3.26
CA SER A 160 48.39 7.73 2.15
C SER A 160 48.78 7.10 0.81
N ARG A 161 50.09 7.02 0.51
CA ARG A 161 50.57 6.52 -0.79
C ARG A 161 50.34 5.01 -0.99
N ALA A 162 50.34 4.22 0.07
CA ALA A 162 50.00 2.79 -0.01
C ALA A 162 48.50 2.58 -0.28
N SER A 163 47.64 3.46 0.25
CA SER A 163 46.20 3.45 0.01
C SER A 163 45.86 3.76 -1.45
N ASP A 164 46.54 4.73 -2.05
CA ASP A 164 46.28 5.16 -3.43
C ASP A 164 46.60 4.05 -4.45
N LYS A 165 47.65 3.25 -4.20
CA LYS A 165 48.02 2.12 -5.06
C LYS A 165 47.02 0.95 -4.97
N ALA A 166 46.49 0.68 -3.78
CA ALA A 166 45.45 -0.34 -3.60
C ALA A 166 44.14 0.04 -4.29
N PHE A 167 43.78 1.33 -4.24
CA PHE A 167 42.61 1.87 -4.91
C PHE A 167 42.72 1.77 -6.44
N ALA A 168 43.89 2.10 -7.00
CA ALA A 168 44.13 2.00 -8.45
C ALA A 168 43.99 0.56 -8.98
N ASN A 169 44.50 -0.44 -8.24
CA ASN A 169 44.37 -1.84 -8.63
C ASN A 169 42.91 -2.32 -8.57
N HIS A 170 42.15 -1.92 -7.55
CA HIS A 170 40.73 -2.25 -7.44
C HIS A 170 39.90 -1.69 -8.61
N MET A 171 40.21 -0.46 -9.05
CA MET A 171 39.53 0.16 -10.20
C MET A 171 39.84 -0.54 -11.53
N ALA A 172 41.05 -1.06 -11.70
CA ALA A 172 41.42 -1.83 -12.90
C ALA A 172 40.64 -3.16 -12.98
N GLU A 173 40.51 -3.89 -11.86
CA GLU A 173 39.75 -5.14 -11.79
C GLU A 173 38.26 -4.93 -12.09
N GLN A 174 37.67 -3.84 -11.56
CA GLN A 174 36.29 -3.43 -11.84
C GLN A 174 36.04 -3.21 -13.35
N LEU A 175 37.01 -2.63 -14.06
CA LEU A 175 36.88 -2.29 -15.47
C LEU A 175 36.90 -3.55 -16.36
N VAL A 176 37.75 -4.52 -16.03
CA VAL A 176 37.80 -5.84 -16.70
C VAL A 176 36.49 -6.60 -16.52
N LEU A 177 35.91 -6.56 -15.31
CA LEU A 177 34.62 -7.23 -15.03
C LEU A 177 33.47 -6.62 -15.83
N LYS A 178 33.46 -5.29 -15.98
CA LYS A 178 32.49 -4.54 -16.80
C LYS A 178 32.52 -4.98 -18.27
N ILE A 179 33.71 -5.11 -18.85
CA ILE A 179 33.88 -5.54 -20.26
C ILE A 179 33.36 -6.97 -20.45
N LYS A 180 33.65 -7.88 -19.51
CA LYS A 180 33.18 -9.28 -19.56
C LYS A 180 31.66 -9.40 -19.47
N MET A 181 31.01 -8.59 -18.61
CA MET A 181 29.55 -8.55 -18.50
C MET A 181 28.87 -7.99 -19.75
N ALA A 182 29.43 -6.93 -20.35
CA ALA A 182 28.89 -6.36 -21.58
C ALA A 182 28.90 -7.35 -22.74
N LYS A 183 29.95 -8.19 -22.83
CA LYS A 183 30.05 -9.24 -23.85
C LYS A 183 28.99 -10.34 -23.65
N MET A 184 28.82 -10.84 -22.43
CA MET A 184 27.78 -11.84 -22.12
C MET A 184 26.37 -11.32 -22.39
N MET A 185 26.08 -10.06 -22.06
CA MET A 185 24.77 -9.47 -22.34
C MET A 185 24.47 -9.46 -23.83
N LYS A 186 25.44 -9.07 -24.68
CA LYS A 186 25.25 -9.02 -26.14
C LYS A 186 24.92 -10.38 -26.75
N ASP A 187 25.60 -11.45 -26.32
CA ASP A 187 25.35 -12.81 -26.81
C ASP A 187 23.98 -13.34 -26.34
N THR A 188 23.55 -12.95 -25.14
CA THR A 188 22.22 -13.30 -24.59
C THR A 188 21.09 -12.57 -25.33
N PHE A 189 21.30 -11.30 -25.71
CA PHE A 189 20.30 -10.51 -26.47
C PHE A 189 19.99 -11.11 -27.84
N ASN A 190 21.02 -11.52 -28.60
CA ASN A 190 20.82 -12.12 -29.93
C ASN A 190 20.02 -13.43 -29.88
N THR A 191 20.23 -14.23 -28.83
CA THR A 191 19.53 -15.50 -28.63
C THR A 191 18.06 -15.28 -28.24
N LEU A 192 17.77 -14.19 -27.53
CA LEU A 192 16.43 -13.83 -27.07
C LEU A 192 15.56 -13.23 -28.20
N ASP A 193 16.14 -12.42 -29.09
CA ASP A 193 15.44 -11.87 -30.26
C ASP A 193 14.97 -12.97 -31.21
N LEU A 194 15.81 -13.99 -31.41
CA LEU A 194 15.43 -15.17 -32.19
C LEU A 194 14.25 -15.92 -31.55
N ALA A 195 14.26 -16.08 -30.22
CA ALA A 195 13.15 -16.71 -29.49
C ALA A 195 11.86 -15.87 -29.51
N MET A 196 11.96 -14.54 -29.49
CA MET A 196 10.82 -13.62 -29.57
C MET A 196 10.16 -13.62 -30.96
N ASN A 197 10.97 -13.65 -32.02
CA ASN A 197 10.47 -13.76 -33.39
C ASN A 197 9.75 -15.10 -33.62
N ASN A 198 10.29 -16.20 -33.09
CA ASN A 198 9.64 -17.51 -33.14
C ASN A 198 8.30 -17.53 -32.37
N LYS A 199 8.21 -16.83 -31.23
CA LYS A 199 6.97 -16.70 -30.44
C LYS A 199 5.90 -15.86 -31.14
N SER A 200 6.31 -14.74 -31.77
CA SER A 200 5.38 -13.90 -32.53
C SER A 200 4.83 -14.64 -33.75
N ALA A 201 5.66 -15.43 -34.44
CA ALA A 201 5.23 -16.29 -35.53
C ALA A 201 4.22 -17.36 -35.06
N ALA A 202 4.49 -18.04 -33.94
CA ALA A 202 3.58 -19.05 -33.40
C ALA A 202 2.22 -18.48 -32.95
N ALA A 203 2.22 -17.32 -32.27
CA ALA A 203 0.99 -16.65 -31.86
C ALA A 203 0.13 -16.21 -33.04
N ARG A 204 0.76 -15.82 -34.15
CA ARG A 204 0.08 -15.44 -35.39
C ARG A 204 -0.61 -16.63 -36.06
N VAL A 205 0.01 -17.80 -36.06
CA VAL A 205 -0.60 -19.04 -36.59
C VAL A 205 -1.86 -19.40 -35.80
N VAL A 206 -1.80 -19.40 -34.46
CA VAL A 206 -2.96 -19.69 -33.60
C VAL A 206 -4.10 -18.68 -33.84
N PHE A 207 -3.75 -17.41 -34.01
CA PHE A 207 -4.73 -16.36 -34.28
C PHE A 207 -5.39 -16.52 -35.65
N ASP A 208 -4.61 -16.84 -36.69
CA ASP A 208 -5.13 -17.03 -38.05
C ASP A 208 -6.07 -18.26 -38.12
N GLU A 209 -5.78 -19.32 -37.36
CA GLU A 209 -6.64 -20.50 -37.20
C GLU A 209 -7.98 -20.16 -36.51
N GLU A 210 -7.95 -19.38 -35.43
CA GLU A 210 -9.15 -18.96 -34.71
C GLU A 210 -10.04 -18.04 -35.57
N VAL A 211 -9.42 -17.12 -36.31
CA VAL A 211 -10.13 -16.27 -37.28
C VAL A 211 -10.78 -17.09 -38.39
N ALA A 212 -10.11 -18.14 -38.88
CA ALA A 212 -10.68 -19.06 -39.86
C ALA A 212 -11.88 -19.85 -39.28
N SER A 213 -11.79 -20.28 -38.02
CA SER A 213 -12.88 -20.95 -37.29
C SER A 213 -14.10 -20.04 -37.13
N ILE A 214 -13.91 -18.80 -36.68
CA ILE A 214 -14.99 -17.81 -36.50
C ILE A 214 -15.65 -17.49 -37.85
N LYS A 215 -14.86 -17.34 -38.93
CA LYS A 215 -15.38 -17.15 -40.29
C LYS A 215 -16.17 -18.35 -40.78
N ALA A 216 -15.75 -19.57 -40.46
CA ALA A 216 -16.49 -20.79 -40.81
C ALA A 216 -17.83 -20.90 -40.06
N VAL A 217 -17.86 -20.51 -38.78
CA VAL A 217 -19.10 -20.48 -37.97
C VAL A 217 -20.07 -19.40 -38.46
N THR A 218 -19.57 -18.22 -38.82
CA THR A 218 -20.40 -17.12 -39.36
C THR A 218 -20.89 -17.40 -40.78
N ALA A 219 -20.09 -18.10 -41.60
CA ALA A 219 -20.52 -18.57 -42.92
C ALA A 219 -21.63 -19.64 -42.83
N LYS A 220 -21.58 -20.53 -41.83
CA LYS A 220 -22.62 -21.55 -41.59
C LYS A 220 -23.93 -20.98 -41.04
N LYS A 221 -23.92 -19.79 -40.44
CA LYS A 221 -25.13 -19.12 -39.90
C LYS A 221 -25.98 -18.36 -40.93
N ARG A 222 -25.58 -18.35 -42.21
CA ARG A 222 -26.44 -17.85 -43.31
C ARG A 222 -27.12 -19.02 -44.03
N ASN A 223 -28.22 -19.50 -43.47
CA ASN A 223 -29.33 -20.12 -44.20
C ASN A 223 -30.63 -20.04 -43.37
N PRO A 224 -31.80 -19.97 -44.03
CA PRO A 224 -33.07 -19.45 -43.49
C PRO A 224 -33.77 -20.45 -42.55
N PRO A 225 -34.85 -20.05 -41.85
CA PRO A 225 -35.23 -20.66 -40.59
C PRO A 225 -35.92 -22.00 -40.80
N MET A 226 -35.54 -23.03 -40.04
CA MET A 226 -36.49 -24.03 -39.54
C MET A 226 -35.88 -25.04 -38.57
N SER A 227 -36.75 -25.39 -37.62
CA SER A 227 -36.81 -26.56 -36.74
C SER A 227 -35.75 -26.74 -35.65
N LEU A 228 -36.29 -26.70 -34.43
CA LEU A 228 -35.82 -27.34 -33.20
C LEU A 228 -35.26 -28.76 -33.46
N ALA A 229 -34.12 -29.06 -32.85
CA ALA A 229 -33.88 -30.33 -32.19
C ALA A 229 -32.71 -30.20 -31.20
N GLU A 230 -32.88 -30.90 -30.09
CA GLU A 230 -32.01 -31.03 -28.90
C GLU A 230 -30.60 -31.55 -29.24
N GLY A 231 -29.65 -31.34 -28.32
CA GLY A 231 -28.51 -32.27 -28.23
C GLY A 231 -27.20 -31.75 -27.66
N SER A 232 -27.01 -32.00 -26.37
CA SER A 232 -25.73 -32.31 -25.71
C SER A 232 -24.69 -31.20 -25.52
N ALA A 233 -24.44 -30.95 -24.23
CA ALA A 233 -23.21 -30.42 -23.72
C ALA A 233 -22.02 -31.33 -24.08
N THR A 234 -20.97 -30.73 -24.62
CA THR A 234 -19.58 -31.19 -24.41
C THR A 234 -18.72 -29.95 -24.15
N PRO A 235 -17.84 -29.96 -23.13
CA PRO A 235 -16.88 -28.89 -22.93
C PRO A 235 -15.81 -28.97 -24.04
N ILE A 236 -15.69 -27.90 -24.83
CA ILE A 236 -14.62 -27.74 -25.84
C ILE A 236 -13.36 -27.28 -25.13
N LEU A 237 -12.77 -28.15 -24.33
CA LEU A 237 -11.37 -28.04 -23.94
C LEU A 237 -10.84 -29.47 -23.77
N PRO A 238 -10.15 -30.04 -24.78
CA PRO A 238 -9.21 -31.11 -24.51
C PRO A 238 -7.98 -30.49 -23.83
N ASP A 239 -7.64 -30.99 -22.66
CA ASP A 239 -6.48 -30.59 -21.85
C ASP A 239 -5.23 -31.44 -22.19
N PRO A 240 -3.98 -31.00 -21.93
CA PRO A 240 -3.49 -29.64 -21.69
C PRO A 240 -2.40 -29.23 -22.70
N VAL A 241 -2.46 -28.01 -23.24
CA VAL A 241 -1.27 -27.40 -23.85
C VAL A 241 -0.37 -26.91 -22.72
N THR A 242 0.87 -27.36 -22.74
CA THR A 242 1.89 -26.99 -21.75
C THR A 242 2.13 -25.48 -21.79
N LEU A 243 1.53 -24.76 -20.85
CA LEU A 243 1.86 -23.36 -20.59
C LEU A 243 3.30 -23.29 -20.07
N PRO A 244 4.13 -22.33 -20.51
CA PRO A 244 5.41 -22.11 -19.87
C PRO A 244 5.17 -21.63 -18.43
N VAL A 245 5.39 -22.55 -17.49
CA VAL A 245 5.59 -22.27 -16.08
C VAL A 245 6.74 -21.28 -15.93
N ARG A 246 6.51 -20.23 -15.14
CA ARG A 246 7.54 -19.30 -14.70
C ARG A 246 8.65 -20.02 -13.94
N VAL A 247 9.87 -19.86 -14.43
CA VAL A 247 11.11 -20.07 -13.68
C VAL A 247 11.98 -18.85 -13.99
N ILE A 248 12.16 -17.93 -13.03
CA ILE A 248 13.41 -17.15 -12.94
C ILE A 248 14.00 -17.25 -11.53
N PRO A 249 14.62 -18.39 -11.17
CA PRO A 249 15.70 -18.44 -10.22
C PRO A 249 16.77 -17.47 -10.71
N GLY A 250 17.14 -16.50 -9.88
CA GLY A 250 18.20 -15.55 -10.21
C GLY A 250 17.75 -14.29 -10.96
N CYS A 251 16.56 -13.74 -10.68
CA CYS A 251 16.34 -12.30 -10.87
C CYS A 251 17.30 -11.52 -9.97
N TYR A 252 18.55 -11.41 -10.41
CA TYR A 252 19.53 -10.49 -9.83
C TYR A 252 19.08 -9.10 -10.20
N ILE A 253 18.52 -8.40 -9.22
CA ILE A 253 18.31 -6.97 -9.34
C ILE A 253 19.70 -6.36 -9.45
N ASP A 254 19.95 -5.56 -10.50
CA ASP A 254 21.21 -4.82 -10.58
C ASP A 254 21.31 -3.93 -9.34
N PRO A 255 22.25 -4.19 -8.41
CA PRO A 255 22.38 -3.41 -7.19
C PRO A 255 22.70 -1.94 -7.47
N LYS A 256 23.18 -1.62 -8.68
CA LYS A 256 23.51 -0.26 -9.10
C LYS A 256 22.29 0.56 -9.52
N LEU A 257 21.16 -0.08 -9.82
CA LEU A 257 19.89 0.60 -10.08
C LEU A 257 19.17 1.03 -8.77
N ILE A 258 19.63 0.53 -7.62
CA ILE A 258 19.00 0.75 -6.30
C ILE A 258 19.98 1.49 -5.38
N LYS A 259 20.09 2.80 -5.52
CA LYS A 259 20.68 3.67 -4.48
C LYS A 259 20.00 5.03 -4.46
N ALA A 260 18.67 5.04 -4.46
CA ALA A 260 18.02 6.10 -3.72
C ALA A 260 18.01 5.63 -2.26
N GLU A 261 18.30 6.53 -1.32
CA GLU A 261 17.99 6.27 0.07
C GLU A 261 16.56 6.79 0.26
N PRO A 262 15.63 5.95 0.78
CA PRO A 262 14.29 6.44 1.08
C PRO A 262 14.39 7.58 2.10
N ALA A 263 13.39 8.46 2.09
CA ALA A 263 13.30 9.52 3.07
C ALA A 263 13.51 8.96 4.50
N PRO A 264 14.26 9.68 5.37
CA PRO A 264 14.54 9.23 6.73
C PRO A 264 13.26 8.77 7.45
N TRP A 265 13.34 7.66 8.17
CA TRP A 265 12.19 7.06 8.85
C TRP A 265 11.42 8.07 9.71
N ASP A 266 12.13 8.89 10.49
CA ASP A 266 11.50 9.88 11.38
C ASP A 266 10.68 10.93 10.63
N LEU A 267 11.14 11.35 9.44
CA LEU A 267 10.38 12.25 8.58
C LEU A 267 9.12 11.55 8.07
N ARG A 268 9.24 10.30 7.62
CA ARG A 268 8.10 9.51 7.15
C ARG A 268 7.07 9.32 8.28
N VAL A 269 7.49 8.99 9.50
CA VAL A 269 6.62 8.86 10.68
C VAL A 269 5.91 10.18 10.98
N ARG A 270 6.64 11.30 10.99
CA ARG A 270 6.07 12.62 11.30
C ARG A 270 4.98 13.00 10.29
N VAL A 271 5.27 12.86 9.00
CA VAL A 271 4.33 13.14 7.92
C VAL A 271 3.13 12.19 8.02
N TRP A 272 3.38 10.89 8.20
CA TRP A 272 2.32 9.89 8.34
C TRP A 272 1.38 10.23 9.49
N ASN A 273 1.92 10.52 10.68
CA ASN A 273 1.11 10.87 11.85
C ASN A 273 0.32 12.17 11.64
N THR A 274 0.85 13.10 10.85
CA THR A 274 0.14 14.33 10.47
C THR A 274 -1.04 14.05 9.54
N ILE A 275 -0.90 13.08 8.63
CA ILE A 275 -1.88 12.75 7.58
C ILE A 275 -2.94 11.76 8.09
N MET A 276 -2.50 10.69 8.74
CA MET A 276 -3.31 9.53 9.12
C MET A 276 -3.60 9.47 10.62
N GLY A 277 -3.08 10.43 11.42
CA GLY A 277 -3.13 10.37 12.87
C GLY A 277 -2.26 9.25 13.45
N GLN A 278 -2.54 8.83 14.68
CA GLN A 278 -1.84 7.74 15.35
C GLN A 278 -2.39 6.34 14.99
N GLY A 279 -3.02 6.19 13.82
CA GLY A 279 -3.60 4.93 13.38
C GLY A 279 -2.55 3.81 13.28
N ILE A 280 -2.93 2.59 13.68
CA ILE A 280 -2.10 1.39 13.55
C ILE A 280 -1.99 1.03 12.05
N TYR A 281 -0.80 0.61 11.61
CA TYR A 281 -0.62 0.09 10.26
C TYR A 281 -1.41 -1.21 10.11
N GLN A 282 -2.39 -1.21 9.19
CA GLN A 282 -3.06 -2.44 8.78
C GLN A 282 -2.31 -3.03 7.58
N ALA A 283 -2.13 -4.35 7.60
CA ALA A 283 -1.57 -5.05 6.46
C ALA A 283 -2.35 -4.68 5.18
N PRO A 284 -1.67 -4.46 4.06
CA PRO A 284 -0.22 -4.60 3.85
C PRO A 284 0.68 -3.41 4.20
N CYS A 285 0.19 -2.33 4.79
CA CYS A 285 1.09 -1.31 5.32
C CYS A 285 1.84 -1.88 6.53
N ILE A 286 3.17 -1.80 6.48
CA ILE A 286 4.08 -2.23 7.56
C ILE A 286 4.85 -1.07 8.16
N GLY A 287 4.64 0.15 7.64
CA GLY A 287 5.23 1.36 8.16
C GLY A 287 4.76 2.62 7.43
N PRO A 288 5.26 3.79 7.83
CA PRO A 288 4.99 5.06 7.19
C PRO A 288 5.36 5.04 5.72
N PHE A 289 4.34 5.12 4.87
CA PHE A 289 4.46 5.03 3.43
C PHE A 289 5.18 3.77 2.93
N GLU A 290 5.11 2.70 3.72
CA GLU A 290 5.79 1.45 3.46
C GLU A 290 4.79 0.32 3.37
N VAL A 291 4.69 -0.26 2.20
CA VAL A 291 3.84 -1.41 1.90
C VAL A 291 4.74 -2.63 1.85
N ALA A 292 4.40 -3.69 2.56
CA ALA A 292 5.10 -4.95 2.40
C ALA A 292 5.10 -5.37 0.92
N VAL A 293 6.01 -6.23 0.52
CA VAL A 293 5.94 -6.91 -0.76
C VAL A 293 5.86 -8.41 -0.49
N PRO A 294 4.73 -9.08 -0.79
CA PRO A 294 4.61 -10.50 -0.58
C PRO A 294 5.58 -11.26 -1.48
N THR A 295 6.04 -12.41 -1.01
CA THR A 295 6.96 -13.26 -1.77
C THR A 295 6.36 -13.80 -3.07
N TRP A 296 5.03 -13.94 -3.12
CA TRP A 296 4.30 -14.35 -4.31
C TRP A 296 4.14 -13.23 -5.34
N LEU A 297 4.39 -11.98 -4.96
CA LEU A 297 4.16 -10.85 -5.85
C LEU A 297 5.18 -10.83 -6.97
N ASN A 298 4.68 -10.83 -8.19
CA ASN A 298 5.48 -10.74 -9.40
C ASN A 298 6.04 -9.32 -9.62
N LEU A 299 7.06 -8.94 -8.85
CA LEU A 299 7.70 -7.64 -8.94
C LEU A 299 8.22 -7.31 -10.34
N HIS A 300 8.76 -8.31 -11.05
CA HIS A 300 9.26 -8.11 -12.41
C HIS A 300 8.15 -7.65 -13.36
N GLY A 301 6.98 -8.30 -13.34
CA GLY A 301 5.84 -7.86 -14.15
C GLY A 301 5.20 -6.58 -13.62
N LEU A 302 5.21 -6.39 -12.30
CA LEU A 302 4.53 -5.28 -11.66
C LEU A 302 5.24 -3.93 -11.85
N ILE A 303 6.56 -3.89 -11.66
CA ILE A 303 7.31 -2.62 -11.58
C ILE A 303 8.52 -2.58 -12.52
N TRP A 304 9.32 -3.65 -12.61
CA TRP A 304 10.59 -3.55 -13.33
C TRP A 304 10.40 -3.62 -14.84
N GLY A 305 9.59 -4.57 -15.30
CA GLY A 305 9.48 -4.91 -16.71
C GLY A 305 10.80 -5.39 -17.29
N ARG A 306 10.78 -5.65 -18.60
CA ARG A 306 11.99 -6.04 -19.33
C ARG A 306 13.03 -4.91 -19.25
N ASN A 307 14.24 -5.26 -18.78
CA ASN A 307 15.39 -4.34 -18.65
C ASN A 307 15.13 -3.11 -17.75
N GLY A 308 14.20 -3.20 -16.79
CA GLY A 308 13.87 -2.06 -15.93
C GLY A 308 13.06 -0.95 -16.62
N ARG A 309 12.55 -1.19 -17.84
CA ARG A 309 11.81 -0.18 -18.62
C ARG A 309 10.57 0.32 -17.89
N LEU A 310 9.78 -0.58 -17.28
CA LEU A 310 8.58 -0.18 -16.55
C LEU A 310 8.95 0.68 -15.34
N TYR A 311 10.09 0.43 -14.70
CA TYR A 311 10.52 1.23 -13.55
C TYR A 311 10.96 2.64 -13.97
N VAL A 312 11.67 2.75 -15.09
CA VAL A 312 12.04 4.05 -15.67
C VAL A 312 10.78 4.83 -16.06
N GLU A 313 9.82 4.18 -16.69
CA GLU A 313 8.55 4.78 -17.10
C GLU A 313 7.73 5.22 -15.89
N LEU A 314 7.58 4.34 -14.89
CA LEU A 314 6.98 4.64 -13.60
C LEU A 314 7.61 5.89 -12.99
N ARG A 315 8.94 5.89 -12.83
CA ARG A 315 9.66 7.02 -12.23
C ARG A 315 9.46 8.33 -13.01
N SER A 316 9.38 8.28 -14.34
CA SER A 316 9.12 9.45 -15.18
C SER A 316 7.67 9.93 -15.12
N SER A 317 6.72 9.03 -14.85
CA SER A 317 5.30 9.33 -14.71
C SER A 317 4.91 9.85 -13.33
N LEU A 318 5.72 9.55 -12.31
CA LEU A 318 5.48 10.02 -10.96
C LEU A 318 5.65 11.54 -10.89
N PRO A 319 4.78 12.24 -10.15
CA PRO A 319 4.99 13.64 -9.82
C PRO A 319 6.38 13.85 -9.22
N ARG A 320 7.03 14.98 -9.55
CA ARG A 320 8.41 15.29 -9.11
C ARG A 320 8.64 15.21 -7.60
N PHE A 321 7.57 15.35 -6.82
CA PHE A 321 7.64 15.30 -5.38
C PHE A 321 7.45 13.90 -4.79
N LEU A 322 7.05 12.90 -5.59
CA LEU A 322 6.97 11.51 -5.16
C LEU A 322 8.24 10.77 -5.60
N SER A 323 8.71 9.90 -4.72
CA SER A 323 9.73 8.91 -5.02
C SER A 323 9.23 7.52 -4.68
N VAL A 324 9.63 6.54 -5.48
CA VAL A 324 9.31 5.14 -5.25
C VAL A 324 10.62 4.38 -5.10
N ASP A 325 10.77 3.73 -3.96
CA ASP A 325 11.96 3.02 -3.52
C ASP A 325 11.61 1.70 -2.82
N TRP A 326 12.63 0.92 -2.44
CA TRP A 326 12.44 -0.43 -1.91
C TRP A 326 13.40 -0.71 -0.77
N ILE A 327 12.88 -1.31 0.30
CA ILE A 327 13.74 -1.95 1.28
C ILE A 327 14.00 -3.36 0.78
N SER A 328 15.28 -3.66 0.58
CA SER A 328 15.71 -5.00 0.21
C SER A 328 16.36 -5.71 1.39
N ASN A 329 16.16 -7.02 1.47
CA ASN A 329 16.83 -7.90 2.41
C ASN A 329 17.50 -9.01 1.59
N TRP A 330 18.83 -9.14 1.68
CA TRP A 330 19.60 -10.12 0.90
C TRP A 330 19.40 -10.00 -0.62
N GLY A 331 19.25 -8.77 -1.13
CA GLY A 331 19.01 -8.51 -2.56
C GLY A 331 17.60 -8.85 -3.05
N LYS A 332 16.69 -9.25 -2.15
CA LYS A 332 15.26 -9.44 -2.45
C LYS A 332 14.45 -8.26 -1.93
N PRO A 333 13.49 -7.71 -2.70
CA PRO A 333 12.65 -6.62 -2.23
C PRO A 333 11.72 -7.16 -1.14
N LYS A 334 11.75 -6.52 0.03
CA LYS A 334 10.93 -6.85 1.19
C LYS A 334 9.72 -5.93 1.29
N SER A 335 9.91 -4.65 0.99
CA SER A 335 8.85 -3.66 1.02
C SER A 335 9.08 -2.57 -0.01
N LEU A 336 7.97 -1.99 -0.43
CA LEU A 336 7.89 -0.82 -1.29
C LEU A 336 7.73 0.40 -0.40
N VAL A 337 8.68 1.32 -0.48
CA VAL A 337 8.62 2.60 0.21
C VAL A 337 8.28 3.66 -0.81
N VAL A 338 7.26 4.46 -0.52
CA VAL A 338 6.91 5.59 -1.35
C VAL A 338 7.21 6.85 -0.56
N GLY A 339 8.25 7.57 -0.98
CA GLY A 339 8.71 8.77 -0.30
C GLY A 339 8.14 10.05 -0.91
N PHE A 340 8.31 11.12 -0.16
CA PHE A 340 8.25 12.47 -0.69
C PHE A 340 9.67 12.99 -0.84
N ASN A 341 9.95 13.68 -1.95
CA ASN A 341 11.25 14.32 -2.19
C ASN A 341 11.39 15.64 -1.42
N ASP A 342 10.29 16.20 -0.92
CA ASP A 342 10.23 17.47 -0.19
C ASP A 342 9.12 17.44 0.89
N GLU A 343 9.36 18.07 2.02
CA GLU A 343 8.46 18.18 3.18
C GLU A 343 7.21 19.00 2.84
N GLU A 344 7.28 20.00 1.95
CA GLU A 344 6.09 20.73 1.53
C GLU A 344 5.12 19.88 0.73
N ALA A 345 5.63 18.99 -0.11
CA ALA A 345 4.81 18.12 -0.93
C ALA A 345 4.03 17.08 -0.12
N SER A 346 4.53 16.78 1.07
CA SER A 346 3.89 15.86 2.01
C SER A 346 2.54 16.38 2.53
N LYS A 347 2.33 17.70 2.51
CA LYS A 347 1.04 18.34 2.85
C LYS A 347 -0.04 18.08 1.80
N THR A 348 0.34 17.56 0.63
CA THR A 348 -0.59 17.25 -0.47
C THR A 348 -1.21 15.86 -0.27
N HIS A 349 -1.95 15.69 0.83
CA HIS A 349 -2.64 14.46 1.28
C HIS A 349 -3.30 13.64 0.15
N ARG A 350 -3.81 14.34 -0.87
CA ARG A 350 -4.52 13.79 -2.03
C ARG A 350 -3.70 12.79 -2.86
N HIS A 351 -2.38 12.83 -2.85
CA HIS A 351 -1.54 11.94 -3.69
C HIS A 351 -1.15 10.64 -2.98
N TRP A 352 -1.18 10.58 -1.65
CA TRP A 352 -0.97 9.32 -0.93
C TRP A 352 -2.14 8.35 -1.14
N GLN A 353 -3.36 8.88 -1.27
CA GLN A 353 -4.54 8.10 -1.58
C GLN A 353 -4.43 7.35 -2.92
N ASP A 354 -3.72 7.92 -3.91
CA ASP A 354 -3.46 7.24 -5.18
C ASP A 354 -2.51 6.04 -5.01
N LEU A 355 -1.66 6.05 -3.98
CA LEU A 355 -0.69 4.99 -3.68
C LEU A 355 -1.25 3.91 -2.76
N ALA A 356 -2.24 4.25 -1.93
CA ALA A 356 -3.06 3.26 -1.25
C ALA A 356 -3.65 2.24 -2.26
N MET A 357 -3.82 2.60 -3.54
CA MET A 357 -4.23 1.64 -4.57
C MET A 357 -3.22 0.50 -4.85
N LEU A 358 -2.00 0.53 -4.29
CA LEU A 358 -1.15 -0.65 -4.17
C LEU A 358 -1.85 -1.82 -3.44
N TYR A 359 -2.91 -1.55 -2.68
CA TYR A 359 -3.79 -2.57 -2.14
C TYR A 359 -4.46 -3.43 -3.21
N GLU A 360 -4.67 -2.92 -4.44
CA GLU A 360 -5.22 -3.74 -5.53
C GLU A 360 -4.24 -4.81 -6.01
N VAL A 361 -2.96 -4.50 -5.98
CA VAL A 361 -1.89 -5.45 -6.30
C VAL A 361 -1.90 -6.60 -5.29
N TYR A 362 -2.10 -6.27 -4.02
CA TYR A 362 -2.27 -7.23 -2.94
C TYR A 362 -3.49 -8.13 -3.07
N ALA A 363 -4.54 -7.62 -3.70
CA ALA A 363 -5.73 -8.41 -3.99
C ALA A 363 -5.52 -9.42 -5.13
N GLY A 364 -4.33 -9.51 -5.73
CA GLY A 364 -3.97 -10.46 -6.77
C GLY A 364 -4.21 -9.96 -8.19
N THR A 365 -4.16 -8.65 -8.44
CA THR A 365 -4.32 -8.12 -9.81
C THR A 365 -3.07 -8.38 -10.65
N CYS A 366 -3.24 -8.74 -11.93
CA CYS A 366 -2.11 -9.08 -12.82
C CYS A 366 -1.43 -7.85 -13.46
N THR A 367 -1.88 -6.65 -13.11
CA THR A 367 -1.51 -5.39 -13.76
C THR A 367 -0.24 -4.77 -13.20
N THR A 368 0.42 -3.96 -14.00
CA THR A 368 1.58 -3.18 -13.57
C THR A 368 1.17 -2.09 -12.55
N LEU A 369 2.14 -1.63 -11.76
CA LEU A 369 1.94 -0.50 -10.85
C LEU A 369 1.61 0.78 -11.63
N LEU A 370 2.27 0.99 -12.76
CA LEU A 370 2.02 2.12 -13.65
C LEU A 370 0.57 2.15 -14.15
N GLU A 371 0.04 1.00 -14.58
CA GLU A 371 -1.36 0.88 -15.01
C GLU A 371 -2.34 1.16 -13.88
N SER A 372 -2.06 0.67 -12.67
CA SER A 372 -2.89 0.91 -11.49
C SER A 372 -2.92 2.39 -11.10
N LEU A 373 -1.76 3.07 -11.13
CA LEU A 373 -1.68 4.52 -10.90
C LEU A 373 -2.40 5.31 -12.00
N THR A 374 -2.27 4.88 -13.26
CA THR A 374 -2.95 5.50 -14.40
C THR A 374 -4.47 5.41 -14.22
N LEU A 375 -4.99 4.22 -13.91
CA LEU A 375 -6.41 4.01 -13.67
C LEU A 375 -6.92 4.86 -12.49
N SER A 376 -6.18 4.90 -11.38
CA SER A 376 -6.53 5.69 -10.20
C SER A 376 -6.66 7.18 -10.54
N ASN A 377 -5.67 7.73 -11.24
CA ASN A 377 -5.67 9.13 -11.63
C ASN A 377 -6.90 9.46 -12.51
N TRP A 378 -7.23 8.59 -13.47
CA TRP A 378 -8.39 8.80 -14.34
C TRP A 378 -9.73 8.66 -13.62
N ARG A 379 -9.88 7.69 -12.73
CA ARG A 379 -11.07 7.55 -11.87
C ARG A 379 -11.30 8.79 -11.02
N ARG A 380 -10.23 9.37 -10.45
CA ARG A 380 -10.32 10.63 -9.70
C ARG A 380 -10.80 11.78 -10.57
N LEU A 381 -10.21 11.95 -11.76
CA LEU A 381 -10.62 12.99 -12.70
C LEU A 381 -12.08 12.83 -13.12
N PHE A 382 -12.55 11.59 -13.27
CA PHE A 382 -13.95 11.28 -13.56
C PHE A 382 -14.88 11.66 -12.40
N CYS A 383 -14.54 11.34 -11.15
CA CYS A 383 -15.33 11.75 -9.98
C CYS A 383 -15.42 13.27 -9.85
N ILE A 384 -14.31 14.00 -10.06
CA ILE A 384 -14.30 15.47 -10.08
C ILE A 384 -15.23 16.00 -11.17
N ARG A 385 -15.16 15.43 -12.38
CA ARG A 385 -16.02 15.81 -13.50
C ARG A 385 -17.50 15.60 -13.20
N ARG A 386 -17.88 14.50 -12.53
CA ARG A 386 -19.26 14.23 -12.11
C ARG A 386 -19.71 15.04 -10.89
N ARG A 387 -18.85 15.90 -10.32
CA ARG A 387 -19.10 16.63 -9.06
C ARG A 387 -19.50 15.70 -7.90
N GLN A 388 -19.03 14.46 -7.94
CA GLN A 388 -19.20 13.55 -6.82
C GLN A 388 -18.29 13.99 -5.68
N SER A 389 -18.76 13.86 -4.43
CA SER A 389 -17.92 14.21 -3.29
C SER A 389 -16.67 13.31 -3.28
N PRO A 390 -15.49 13.85 -2.94
CA PRO A 390 -14.29 13.02 -2.74
C PRO A 390 -14.54 11.87 -1.76
N THR A 391 -15.44 12.07 -0.80
CA THR A 391 -15.90 11.06 0.17
C THR A 391 -16.59 9.88 -0.51
N ALA A 392 -17.41 10.09 -1.54
CA ALA A 392 -18.05 9.00 -2.28
C ALA A 392 -17.05 8.15 -3.05
N PHE A 393 -15.97 8.74 -3.57
CA PHE A 393 -14.85 8.01 -4.18
C PHE A 393 -14.07 7.20 -3.13
N ILE A 394 -13.82 7.80 -1.96
CA ILE A 394 -13.15 7.11 -0.84
C ILE A 394 -14.01 5.95 -0.34
N HIS A 395 -15.32 6.10 -0.21
CA HIS A 395 -16.20 4.97 0.11
C HIS A 395 -16.19 3.93 -1.01
N PHE A 396 -16.27 4.32 -2.29
CA PHE A 396 -16.18 3.37 -3.40
C PHE A 396 -14.90 2.50 -3.36
N LEU A 397 -13.78 3.08 -2.93
CA LEU A 397 -12.50 2.37 -2.78
C LEU A 397 -12.36 1.63 -1.43
N SER A 398 -12.90 2.18 -0.34
CA SER A 398 -12.75 1.68 1.03
C SER A 398 -13.80 0.63 1.41
N ASP A 399 -15.01 0.72 0.88
CA ASP A 399 -16.20 -0.04 1.29
C ASP A 399 -16.21 -1.48 0.75
N ARG A 400 -15.16 -1.93 0.05
CA ARG A 400 -15.20 -3.22 -0.65
C ARG A 400 -14.16 -4.25 -0.26
N ARG A 401 -13.24 -3.98 0.65
CA ARG A 401 -12.20 -4.97 0.97
C ARG A 401 -11.85 -4.94 2.46
N LYS A 402 -12.50 -5.81 3.24
CA LYS A 402 -11.80 -6.50 4.33
C LYS A 402 -10.80 -7.42 3.65
N TYR A 403 -9.53 -7.04 3.64
CA TYR A 403 -8.48 -7.70 2.87
C TYR A 403 -8.01 -9.01 3.54
N ASP A 404 -8.93 -9.95 3.75
CA ASP A 404 -8.60 -11.34 4.14
C ASP A 404 -8.30 -12.20 2.90
N THR A 405 -7.74 -11.61 1.84
CA THR A 405 -7.37 -12.38 0.64
C THR A 405 -6.13 -13.20 0.97
N THR A 406 -6.28 -14.51 1.02
CA THR A 406 -5.15 -15.43 1.19
C THR A 406 -4.22 -15.36 -0.03
N GLU A 407 -2.94 -15.73 0.13
CA GLU A 407 -2.00 -15.85 -0.99
C GLU A 407 -2.55 -16.73 -2.12
N ALA A 408 -3.21 -17.85 -1.77
CA ALA A 408 -3.83 -18.75 -2.73
C ALA A 408 -4.93 -18.06 -3.55
N GLU A 409 -5.77 -17.24 -2.91
CA GLU A 409 -6.79 -16.46 -3.61
C GLU A 409 -6.18 -15.38 -4.49
N ALA A 410 -5.14 -14.68 -4.02
CA ALA A 410 -4.46 -13.65 -4.82
C ALA A 410 -3.80 -14.26 -6.07
N LEU A 411 -3.14 -15.41 -5.94
CA LEU A 411 -2.54 -16.14 -7.06
C LEU A 411 -3.60 -16.67 -8.04
N LYS A 412 -4.71 -17.20 -7.52
CA LYS A 412 -5.86 -17.62 -8.34
C LYS A 412 -6.41 -16.45 -9.14
N ARG A 413 -6.61 -15.29 -8.49
CA ARG A 413 -7.10 -14.08 -9.15
C ARG A 413 -6.15 -13.62 -10.24
N CYS A 414 -4.85 -13.58 -9.96
CA CYS A 414 -3.84 -13.17 -10.93
C CYS A 414 -3.88 -14.08 -12.17
N SER A 415 -3.93 -15.40 -11.96
CA SER A 415 -3.97 -16.39 -13.05
C SER A 415 -5.22 -16.24 -13.92
N GLU A 416 -6.37 -15.98 -13.31
CA GLU A 416 -7.62 -15.72 -14.04
C GLU A 416 -7.55 -14.40 -14.84
N GLU A 417 -7.00 -13.33 -14.26
CA GLU A 417 -6.86 -12.05 -14.97
C GLU A 417 -5.87 -12.15 -16.14
N GLU A 418 -4.81 -12.94 -16.02
CA GLU A 418 -3.88 -13.23 -17.12
C GLU A 418 -4.59 -13.91 -18.31
N VAL A 419 -5.58 -14.77 -18.03
CA VAL A 419 -6.40 -15.43 -19.08
C VAL A 419 -7.43 -14.47 -19.68
N TRP A 420 -8.02 -13.60 -18.86
CA TRP A 420 -9.07 -12.67 -19.29
C TRP A 420 -8.54 -11.47 -20.07
N THR A 421 -7.35 -10.97 -19.72
CA THR A 421 -6.78 -9.76 -20.31
C THR A 421 -6.69 -9.84 -21.84
N PRO A 422 -6.12 -10.90 -22.47
CA PRO A 422 -6.10 -11.01 -23.93
C PRO A 422 -7.48 -11.01 -24.59
N GLN A 423 -8.50 -11.58 -23.91
CA GLN A 423 -9.87 -11.62 -24.43
C GLN A 423 -10.47 -10.21 -24.48
N ILE A 424 -10.26 -9.42 -23.43
CA ILE A 424 -10.68 -8.02 -23.38
C ILE A 424 -9.96 -7.21 -24.46
N TYR A 425 -8.64 -7.40 -24.62
CA TYR A 425 -7.87 -6.76 -25.69
C TYR A 425 -8.43 -7.08 -27.09
N ALA A 426 -8.83 -8.33 -27.34
CA ALA A 426 -9.43 -8.72 -28.60
C ALA A 426 -10.75 -7.98 -28.85
N ILE A 427 -11.63 -7.90 -27.84
CA ILE A 427 -12.90 -7.16 -27.93
C ILE A 427 -12.65 -5.68 -28.23
N LEU A 428 -11.75 -5.04 -27.48
CA LEU A 428 -11.46 -3.61 -27.64
C LEU A 428 -10.85 -3.26 -29.01
N ASN A 429 -10.13 -4.19 -29.64
CA ASN A 429 -9.54 -3.99 -30.97
C ASN A 429 -10.50 -4.33 -32.14
N GLN A 430 -11.52 -5.15 -31.90
CA GLN A 430 -12.46 -5.59 -32.95
C GLN A 430 -13.65 -4.64 -33.14
N HIS A 431 -13.97 -3.83 -32.13
CA HIS A 431 -15.14 -2.97 -32.11
C HIS A 431 -14.75 -1.49 -32.15
N SER A 432 -15.58 -0.68 -32.81
CA SER A 432 -15.45 0.78 -32.72
C SER A 432 -15.78 1.26 -31.31
N ALA A 433 -15.25 2.41 -30.90
CA ALA A 433 -15.48 2.98 -29.56
C ALA A 433 -16.97 3.02 -29.16
N SER A 434 -17.86 3.30 -30.11
CA SER A 434 -19.32 3.36 -29.92
C SER A 434 -20.01 1.99 -29.80
N ALA A 435 -19.32 0.90 -30.11
CA ALA A 435 -19.87 -0.46 -30.20
C ALA A 435 -19.17 -1.46 -29.26
N ILE A 436 -18.30 -0.98 -28.35
CA ILE A 436 -17.53 -1.82 -27.41
C ILE A 436 -18.38 -2.31 -26.23
N GLU A 437 -19.37 -1.53 -25.79
CA GLU A 437 -20.08 -1.76 -24.52
C GLU A 437 -20.85 -3.09 -24.50
N GLU A 438 -21.57 -3.42 -25.58
CA GLU A 438 -22.36 -4.66 -25.67
C GLU A 438 -21.50 -5.93 -25.73
N PRO A 439 -20.44 -6.02 -26.57
CA PRO A 439 -19.50 -7.13 -26.52
C PRO A 439 -18.84 -7.33 -25.14
N LEU A 440 -18.44 -6.25 -24.47
CA LEU A 440 -17.87 -6.36 -23.12
C LEU A 440 -18.92 -6.85 -22.10
N ARG A 441 -20.14 -6.33 -22.16
CA ARG A 441 -21.27 -6.78 -21.34
C ARG A 441 -21.53 -8.27 -21.53
N ALA A 442 -21.60 -8.72 -22.79
CA ALA A 442 -21.78 -10.14 -23.13
C ALA A 442 -20.64 -11.01 -22.59
N TRP A 443 -19.39 -10.55 -22.69
CA TRP A 443 -18.23 -11.25 -22.14
C TRP A 443 -18.26 -11.36 -20.61
N ILE A 444 -18.65 -10.29 -19.91
CA ILE A 444 -18.79 -10.29 -18.45
C ILE A 444 -19.87 -11.28 -18.01
N CYS A 445 -21.00 -11.31 -18.71
CA CYS A 445 -22.15 -12.13 -18.38
C CYS A 445 -22.05 -13.59 -18.86
N ARG A 446 -21.00 -13.98 -19.59
CA ARG A 446 -20.86 -15.33 -20.17
C ARG A 446 -20.78 -16.45 -19.12
N GLU A 447 -20.16 -16.19 -17.98
CA GLU A 447 -19.91 -17.20 -16.94
C GLU A 447 -20.49 -16.74 -15.61
N ASP A 448 -21.07 -17.69 -14.88
CA ASP A 448 -21.57 -17.47 -13.53
C ASP A 448 -20.39 -17.29 -12.57
N GLY A 449 -19.94 -16.05 -12.42
CA GLY A 449 -18.83 -15.74 -11.52
C GLY A 449 -18.40 -14.28 -11.57
N ASN A 450 -18.27 -13.68 -10.37
CA ASN A 450 -17.67 -12.37 -10.07
C ASN A 450 -17.76 -11.31 -11.21
N LYS A 451 -19.00 -11.05 -11.68
CA LYS A 451 -19.31 -10.06 -12.74
C LYS A 451 -18.66 -8.71 -12.46
N LEU A 452 -18.64 -8.30 -11.19
CA LEU A 452 -18.01 -7.08 -10.73
C LEU A 452 -16.51 -7.05 -11.04
N ARG A 453 -15.76 -8.10 -10.69
CA ARG A 453 -14.32 -8.14 -10.95
C ARG A 453 -14.02 -8.15 -12.45
N ARG A 454 -14.82 -8.86 -13.24
CA ARG A 454 -14.68 -8.85 -14.71
C ARG A 454 -14.93 -7.46 -15.29
N ALA A 455 -15.96 -6.76 -14.81
CA ALA A 455 -16.22 -5.37 -15.19
C ALA A 455 -15.04 -4.46 -14.85
N THR A 456 -14.53 -4.55 -13.63
CA THR A 456 -13.36 -3.75 -13.22
C THR A 456 -12.11 -4.06 -14.03
N LEU A 457 -11.84 -5.32 -14.35
CA LEU A 457 -10.72 -5.68 -15.24
C LEU A 457 -10.94 -5.15 -16.66
N ALA A 458 -12.15 -5.30 -17.21
CA ALA A 458 -12.49 -4.81 -18.55
C ALA A 458 -12.29 -3.30 -18.66
N THR A 459 -12.82 -2.54 -17.70
CA THR A 459 -12.60 -1.08 -17.63
C THR A 459 -11.14 -0.75 -17.48
N LYS A 460 -10.40 -1.46 -16.62
CA LYS A 460 -8.97 -1.23 -16.42
C LYS A 460 -8.19 -1.35 -17.72
N VAL A 461 -8.36 -2.46 -18.44
CA VAL A 461 -7.70 -2.69 -19.73
C VAL A 461 -8.10 -1.62 -20.73
N TRP A 462 -9.39 -1.26 -20.78
CA TRP A 462 -9.88 -0.20 -21.68
C TRP A 462 -9.26 1.17 -21.39
N VAL A 463 -9.21 1.59 -20.12
CA VAL A 463 -8.59 2.85 -19.71
C VAL A 463 -7.10 2.86 -20.05
N VAL A 464 -6.37 1.76 -19.83
CA VAL A 464 -4.94 1.67 -20.15
C VAL A 464 -4.69 1.84 -21.65
N ILE A 465 -5.45 1.14 -22.50
CA ILE A 465 -5.34 1.26 -23.97
C ILE A 465 -5.70 2.68 -24.43
N ALA A 466 -6.77 3.25 -23.89
CA ALA A 466 -7.19 4.59 -24.24
C ALA A 466 -6.15 5.65 -23.80
N ALA A 467 -5.55 5.47 -22.61
CA ALA A 467 -4.50 6.33 -22.10
C ALA A 467 -3.21 6.24 -22.93
N SER A 468 -2.79 5.04 -23.35
CA SER A 468 -1.61 4.89 -24.23
C SER A 468 -1.82 5.57 -25.58
N ASN A 469 -3.07 5.64 -26.05
CA ASN A 469 -3.46 6.35 -27.27
C ASN A 469 -3.79 7.83 -27.04
N GLN A 470 -3.59 8.35 -25.82
CA GLN A 470 -3.93 9.72 -25.41
C GLN A 470 -5.41 10.11 -25.70
N ASN A 471 -6.31 9.12 -25.72
CA ASN A 471 -7.71 9.30 -26.07
C ASN A 471 -8.56 9.52 -24.81
N THR A 472 -8.58 10.75 -24.33
CA THR A 472 -9.30 11.14 -23.10
C THR A 472 -10.81 10.88 -23.18
N ILE A 473 -11.41 10.95 -24.38
CA ILE A 473 -12.83 10.67 -24.59
C ILE A 473 -13.12 9.20 -24.27
N GLN A 474 -12.34 8.28 -24.82
CA GLN A 474 -12.52 6.84 -24.56
C GLN A 474 -12.25 6.47 -23.10
N ILE A 475 -11.34 7.17 -22.42
CA ILE A 475 -11.10 6.95 -20.99
C ILE A 475 -12.36 7.27 -20.19
N PHE A 476 -12.99 8.42 -20.43
CA PHE A 476 -14.22 8.79 -19.73
C PHE A 476 -15.38 7.88 -20.11
N GLN A 477 -15.47 7.41 -21.36
CA GLN A 477 -16.46 6.42 -21.78
C GLN A 477 -16.30 5.10 -21.01
N ALA A 478 -15.07 4.58 -20.89
CA ALA A 478 -14.80 3.34 -20.15
C ALA A 478 -15.22 3.44 -18.66
N LEU A 479 -14.95 4.58 -18.03
CA LEU A 479 -15.31 4.83 -16.62
C LEU A 479 -16.81 5.06 -16.42
N GLU A 480 -17.46 5.74 -17.38
CA GLU A 480 -18.92 5.91 -17.38
C GLU A 480 -19.64 4.57 -17.55
N TRP A 481 -19.15 3.73 -18.47
CA TRP A 481 -19.62 2.37 -18.64
C TRP A 481 -19.45 1.53 -17.38
N GLU A 482 -18.29 1.55 -16.72
CA GLU A 482 -18.06 0.83 -15.46
C GLU A 482 -19.11 1.22 -14.41
N HIS A 483 -19.29 2.52 -14.23
CA HIS A 483 -20.21 3.05 -13.24
C HIS A 483 -21.66 2.64 -13.52
N ASN A 484 -22.11 2.73 -14.78
CA ASN A 484 -23.46 2.37 -15.18
C ASN A 484 -23.68 0.86 -15.03
N PHE A 485 -22.69 0.03 -15.40
CA PHE A 485 -22.76 -1.42 -15.28
C PHE A 485 -22.80 -1.89 -13.82
N ILE A 486 -21.96 -1.33 -12.94
CA ILE A 486 -22.00 -1.66 -11.50
C ILE A 486 -23.32 -1.22 -10.87
N SER A 487 -23.86 -0.08 -11.31
CA SER A 487 -25.15 0.42 -10.84
C SER A 487 -26.29 -0.52 -11.23
N SER A 488 -26.30 -1.03 -12.47
CA SER A 488 -27.31 -1.99 -12.92
C SER A 488 -27.21 -3.33 -12.17
N LEU A 489 -26.00 -3.84 -11.93
CA LEU A 489 -25.81 -5.06 -11.14
C LEU A 489 -26.38 -4.93 -9.72
N SER A 490 -26.24 -3.76 -9.10
CA SER A 490 -26.76 -3.49 -7.75
C SER A 490 -28.30 -3.44 -7.71
N GLN A 491 -28.94 -3.06 -8.81
CA GLN A 491 -30.40 -3.05 -8.94
C GLN A 491 -30.95 -4.46 -9.14
N GLU A 492 -30.27 -5.29 -9.93
CA GLU A 492 -30.61 -6.72 -10.12
C GLU A 492 -30.61 -7.46 -8.77
N THR A 493 -29.55 -7.30 -7.97
CA THR A 493 -29.43 -7.97 -6.67
C THR A 493 -30.50 -7.57 -5.65
N ASN A 494 -30.99 -6.34 -5.71
CA ASN A 494 -32.04 -5.86 -4.80
C ASN A 494 -33.43 -6.36 -5.20
N THR A 495 -33.62 -6.76 -6.46
CA THR A 495 -34.92 -7.21 -6.97
C THR A 495 -35.14 -8.71 -6.71
N GLU A 496 -34.05 -9.48 -6.60
CA GLU A 496 -34.08 -10.94 -6.36
C GLU A 496 -34.14 -11.33 -4.87
N ALA A 497 -34.05 -10.37 -3.94
CA ALA A 497 -34.21 -10.66 -2.52
C ALA A 497 -35.67 -11.07 -2.23
N PRO A 498 -35.95 -12.33 -1.82
CA PRO A 498 -37.30 -12.79 -1.56
C PRO A 498 -37.92 -11.97 -0.42
N LYS A 499 -39.14 -11.47 -0.67
CA LYS A 499 -39.95 -10.77 0.33
C LYS A 499 -40.44 -11.67 1.45
#